data_AF-A0A3M1SWZ5-F1
#
_entry.id   AF-A0A3M1SWZ5-F1
#
_cell.length_a   1.000
_cell.length_b   1.000
_cell.length_c   1.000
_cell.angle_alpha   90.00
_cell.angle_beta   90.00
_cell.angle_gamma   90.00
#
_symmetry.space_group_name_H-M   'P 1'
#
loop_
_entity.id
_entity.type
_entity.pdbx_description
1 polymer ?
#
loop_
_entity_poly.entity_id
_entity_poly.type
_entity_poly.pdbx_seq_one_letter_code
_entity_poly.pdbx_strand_id
1 'polypeptide(L)'
;PTDERMRFVVDTPYYEFDGVRVEHGMQYEAMNHYDWDKKLLSEGREEPILNQPFGSVFILEVLNVLKEKRPYVDRVHPFSLYFVGALIFDTAVALRLLGLALLTFYRFRVRPILQNPRLALELDTWKAFLEYTAFPNFEHKVRKTFRQHPHLHTIILGHTHLGKIRRFGRNKTYVNTGTWTDLISLDISNLGMNRELMYATIEYFENDELPPQTRLRAWQGYRELWQDISF
;
A
#
# COMPACT_ATOMS: atom_id res chain seq x y z
N PRO A 1 -21.01 -14.54 -7.60
CA PRO A 1 -19.93 -14.95 -6.66
C PRO A 1 -19.60 -16.46 -6.68
N THR A 2 -20.04 -17.21 -7.70
CA THR A 2 -19.99 -18.68 -7.77
C THR A 2 -19.11 -19.21 -8.91
N ASP A 3 -18.18 -18.39 -9.42
CA ASP A 3 -17.22 -18.84 -10.42
C ASP A 3 -16.08 -19.58 -9.72
N GLU A 4 -15.82 -20.84 -10.10
CA GLU A 4 -14.77 -21.68 -9.50
C GLU A 4 -13.37 -21.09 -9.64
N ARG A 5 -13.18 -20.15 -10.59
CA ARG A 5 -11.91 -19.44 -10.81
C ARG A 5 -11.70 -18.27 -9.84
N MET A 6 -12.72 -17.91 -9.06
CA MET A 6 -12.68 -16.76 -8.15
C MET A 6 -12.80 -17.23 -6.70
N ARG A 7 -11.74 -16.97 -5.93
CA ARG A 7 -11.70 -17.25 -4.49
C ARG A 7 -11.52 -15.97 -3.71
N PHE A 8 -12.42 -15.71 -2.76
CA PHE A 8 -12.25 -14.64 -1.78
C PHE A 8 -11.56 -15.19 -0.54
N VAL A 9 -10.47 -14.55 -0.13
CA VAL A 9 -9.74 -14.85 1.11
C VAL A 9 -9.96 -13.68 2.06
N VAL A 10 -10.68 -13.91 3.16
CA VAL A 10 -11.16 -12.84 4.08
C VAL A 10 -10.79 -13.09 5.53
N ASP A 11 -10.35 -14.30 5.82
CA ASP A 11 -9.98 -14.83 7.12
C ASP A 11 -8.50 -14.59 7.42
N THR A 12 -7.63 -14.64 6.41
CA THR A 12 -6.17 -14.47 6.55
C THR A 12 -5.62 -13.19 5.87
N PRO A 13 -4.48 -12.65 6.35
CA PRO A 13 -3.81 -11.50 5.71
C PRO A 13 -3.21 -11.79 4.33
N TYR A 14 -2.98 -13.07 4.05
CA TYR A 14 -2.28 -13.52 2.86
C TYR A 14 -2.87 -14.85 2.37
N TYR A 15 -2.63 -15.16 1.11
CA TYR A 15 -2.93 -16.44 0.49
C TYR A 15 -1.63 -17.14 0.09
N GLU A 16 -1.47 -18.40 0.47
CA GLU A 16 -0.29 -19.20 0.18
C GLU A 16 -0.62 -20.45 -0.63
N PHE A 17 0.22 -20.75 -1.63
CA PHE A 17 0.15 -21.95 -2.45
C PHE A 17 1.52 -22.20 -3.09
N ASP A 18 1.97 -23.45 -3.21
CA ASP A 18 3.17 -23.85 -3.96
C ASP A 18 4.43 -23.02 -3.66
N GLY A 19 4.63 -22.56 -2.42
CA GLY A 19 5.75 -21.69 -2.04
C GLY A 19 5.62 -20.22 -2.50
N VAL A 20 4.44 -19.80 -2.94
CA VAL A 20 4.06 -18.43 -3.29
C VAL A 20 3.19 -17.87 -2.17
N ARG A 21 3.49 -16.64 -1.73
CA ARG A 21 2.61 -15.85 -0.85
C ARG A 21 2.09 -14.63 -1.61
N VAL A 22 0.78 -14.45 -1.63
CA VAL A 22 0.10 -13.27 -2.20
C VAL A 22 -0.57 -12.50 -1.08
N GLU A 23 -0.27 -11.22 -0.96
CA GLU A 23 -0.89 -10.34 0.03
C GLU A 23 -0.96 -8.91 -0.48
N HIS A 24 -1.84 -8.08 0.11
CA HIS A 24 -1.95 -6.70 -0.34
C HIS A 24 -0.68 -5.89 -0.04
N GLY A 25 -0.04 -6.12 1.11
CA GLY A 25 1.19 -5.42 1.54
C GLY A 25 0.98 -4.40 2.66
N MET A 26 -0.26 -4.06 3.03
CA MET A 26 -0.54 -3.10 4.13
C MET A 26 0.06 -3.52 5.48
N GLN A 27 0.22 -4.83 5.72
CA GLN A 27 0.84 -5.39 6.93
C GLN A 27 2.35 -5.04 7.03
N TYR A 28 2.95 -4.62 5.93
CA TYR A 28 4.35 -4.20 5.88
C TYR A 28 4.51 -2.72 6.24
N GLU A 29 3.43 -2.00 6.52
CA GLU A 29 3.46 -0.60 6.92
C GLU A 29 2.82 -0.41 8.30
N ALA A 30 3.56 0.18 9.24
CA ALA A 30 3.10 0.32 10.62
C ALA A 30 1.77 1.10 10.75
N MET A 31 1.54 2.08 9.86
CA MET A 31 0.32 2.90 9.88
C MET A 31 -0.90 2.20 9.29
N ASN A 32 -0.70 1.18 8.45
CA ASN A 32 -1.77 0.44 7.77
C ASN A 32 -1.85 -1.03 8.24
N HIS A 33 -1.09 -1.39 9.26
CA HIS A 33 -1.10 -2.71 9.87
C HIS A 33 -2.41 -2.95 10.64
N TYR A 34 -3.15 -3.99 10.24
CA TYR A 34 -4.35 -4.46 10.95
C TYR A 34 -4.01 -5.55 11.97
N ASP A 35 -4.69 -5.53 13.10
CA ASP A 35 -4.76 -6.65 14.03
C ASP A 35 -5.82 -7.65 13.53
N TRP A 36 -5.36 -8.83 13.09
CA TRP A 36 -6.24 -9.88 12.56
C TRP A 36 -6.96 -10.68 13.64
N ASP A 37 -6.46 -10.67 14.88
CA ASP A 37 -7.09 -11.33 16.01
C ASP A 37 -8.17 -10.42 16.63
N LYS A 38 -7.99 -9.09 16.51
CA LYS A 38 -8.92 -8.08 17.02
C LYS A 38 -9.45 -7.16 15.91
N LYS A 39 -10.15 -7.75 14.94
CA LYS A 39 -10.76 -7.01 13.80
C LYS A 39 -11.90 -6.07 14.23
N LEU A 40 -12.66 -6.42 15.27
CA LEU A 40 -13.83 -5.69 15.73
C LEU A 40 -13.67 -5.27 17.19
N LEU A 41 -14.13 -4.06 17.53
CA LEU A 41 -14.20 -3.54 18.89
C LEU A 41 -15.66 -3.55 19.34
N SER A 42 -16.04 -4.55 20.14
CA SER A 42 -17.39 -4.71 20.69
C SER A 42 -17.54 -4.23 22.13
N GLU A 43 -16.44 -4.04 22.86
CA GLU A 43 -16.48 -3.65 24.27
C GLU A 43 -17.15 -2.28 24.46
N GLY A 44 -18.25 -2.27 25.22
CA GLY A 44 -18.98 -1.07 25.61
C GLY A 44 -19.80 -0.41 24.48
N ARG A 45 -20.11 -1.13 23.40
CA ARG A 45 -20.88 -0.61 22.25
C ARG A 45 -22.04 -1.54 21.89
N GLU A 46 -23.14 -0.95 21.43
CA GLU A 46 -24.32 -1.67 20.93
C GLU A 46 -24.02 -2.43 19.63
N GLU A 47 -23.19 -1.83 18.76
CA GLU A 47 -22.72 -2.44 17.53
C GLU A 47 -21.18 -2.53 17.50
N PRO A 48 -20.61 -3.65 17.01
CA PRO A 48 -19.18 -3.80 16.87
C PRO A 48 -18.65 -2.85 15.77
N ILE A 49 -17.63 -2.06 16.11
CA ILE A 49 -16.96 -1.17 15.15
C ILE A 49 -15.67 -1.79 14.64
N LEU A 50 -15.28 -1.47 13.40
CA LEU A 50 -14.02 -1.93 12.82
C LEU A 50 -12.82 -1.32 13.56
N ASN A 51 -11.87 -2.17 13.97
CA ASN A 51 -10.60 -1.73 14.53
C ASN A 51 -9.68 -1.23 13.41
N GLN A 52 -9.90 0.00 12.98
CA GLN A 52 -9.19 0.58 11.84
C GLN A 52 -7.79 1.07 12.22
N PRO A 53 -6.77 0.84 11.38
CA PRO A 53 -5.46 1.39 11.57
C PRO A 53 -5.48 2.89 11.30
N PHE A 54 -4.51 3.60 11.87
CA PHE A 54 -4.44 5.05 11.78
C PHE A 54 -4.37 5.57 10.33
N GLY A 55 -3.73 4.84 9.42
CA GLY A 55 -3.66 5.22 8.01
C GLY A 55 -5.05 5.27 7.34
N SER A 56 -5.98 4.37 7.69
CA SER A 56 -7.37 4.45 7.23
C SER A 56 -8.08 5.69 7.78
N VAL A 57 -7.89 6.01 9.06
CA VAL A 57 -8.42 7.24 9.68
C VAL A 57 -7.87 8.49 8.98
N PHE A 58 -6.58 8.50 8.66
CA PHE A 58 -5.95 9.61 7.92
C PHE A 58 -6.54 9.77 6.51
N ILE A 59 -6.77 8.68 5.80
CA ILE A 59 -7.43 8.72 4.48
C ILE A 59 -8.82 9.33 4.60
N LEU A 60 -9.62 8.87 5.57
CA LEU A 60 -10.99 9.33 5.78
C LEU A 60 -11.08 10.82 6.15
N GLU A 61 -10.22 11.27 7.08
CA GLU A 61 -10.32 12.61 7.69
C GLU A 61 -9.51 13.69 6.94
N VAL A 62 -8.45 13.29 6.22
CA VAL A 62 -7.51 14.24 5.58
C VAL A 62 -7.50 14.06 4.07
N LEU A 63 -7.20 12.84 3.61
CA LEU A 63 -6.93 12.60 2.19
C LEU A 63 -8.19 12.70 1.33
N ASN A 64 -9.35 12.22 1.82
CA ASN A 64 -10.63 12.34 1.12
C ASN A 64 -11.06 13.81 0.94
N VAL A 65 -10.88 14.65 1.97
CA VAL A 65 -11.15 16.09 1.89
C VAL A 65 -10.29 16.76 0.82
N LEU A 66 -9.05 16.27 0.63
CA LEU A 66 -8.20 16.72 -0.46
C LEU A 66 -8.68 16.22 -1.81
N LYS A 67 -9.06 14.94 -1.90
CA LYS A 67 -9.54 14.32 -3.14
C LYS A 67 -10.81 14.98 -3.68
N GLU A 68 -11.69 15.48 -2.82
CA GLU A 68 -12.85 16.29 -3.23
C GLU A 68 -12.45 17.52 -4.05
N LYS A 69 -11.32 18.16 -3.70
CA LYS A 69 -10.81 19.35 -4.42
C LYS A 69 -9.79 19.02 -5.50
N ARG A 70 -9.04 17.93 -5.33
CA ARG A 70 -7.89 17.51 -6.14
C ARG A 70 -7.93 15.98 -6.29
N PRO A 71 -8.75 15.43 -7.22
CA PRO A 71 -8.99 14.00 -7.33
C PRO A 71 -7.76 13.14 -7.63
N TYR A 72 -6.68 13.75 -8.12
CA TYR A 72 -5.43 13.09 -8.52
C TYR A 72 -4.39 12.99 -7.41
N VAL A 73 -4.63 13.59 -6.24
CA VAL A 73 -3.59 13.79 -5.21
C VAL A 73 -2.97 12.50 -4.66
N ASP A 74 -3.76 11.43 -4.61
CA ASP A 74 -3.35 10.09 -4.17
C ASP A 74 -2.55 9.32 -5.23
N ARG A 75 -2.42 9.91 -6.42
CA ARG A 75 -1.68 9.36 -7.57
C ARG A 75 -0.36 10.09 -7.81
N VAL A 76 -0.02 11.11 -7.02
CA VAL A 76 1.21 11.90 -7.22
C VAL A 76 2.37 11.32 -6.39
N HIS A 77 3.49 11.05 -7.06
CA HIS A 77 4.71 10.51 -6.45
C HIS A 77 5.96 11.34 -6.80
N PRO A 78 6.88 11.62 -5.86
CA PRO A 78 6.72 11.48 -4.43
C PRO A 78 5.80 12.58 -3.88
N PHE A 79 4.95 12.23 -2.91
CA PHE A 79 3.99 13.16 -2.31
C PHE A 79 4.66 14.39 -1.66
N SER A 80 5.89 14.26 -1.18
CA SER A 80 6.65 15.38 -0.60
C SER A 80 6.86 16.52 -1.59
N LEU A 81 7.18 16.21 -2.86
CA LEU A 81 7.35 17.22 -3.89
C LEU A 81 6.03 17.88 -4.25
N TYR A 82 4.95 17.11 -4.30
CA TYR A 82 3.60 17.67 -4.46
C TYR A 82 3.27 18.65 -3.33
N PHE A 83 3.53 18.27 -2.08
CA PHE A 83 3.22 19.11 -0.92
C PHE A 83 4.05 20.41 -0.93
N VAL A 84 5.34 20.34 -1.24
CA VAL A 84 6.20 21.54 -1.39
C VAL A 84 5.68 22.43 -2.51
N GLY A 85 5.33 21.86 -3.68
CA GLY A 85 4.72 22.61 -4.77
C GLY A 85 3.38 23.25 -4.35
N ALA A 86 2.54 22.52 -3.63
CA ALA A 86 1.26 23.02 -3.13
C ALA A 86 1.46 24.17 -2.12
N LEU A 87 2.51 24.16 -1.29
CA LEU A 87 2.79 25.30 -0.41
C LEU A 87 3.09 26.60 -1.19
N ILE A 88 3.68 26.49 -2.39
CA ILE A 88 4.02 27.64 -3.24
C ILE A 88 2.84 28.06 -4.12
N PHE A 89 2.17 27.11 -4.78
CA PHE A 89 1.18 27.37 -5.81
C PHE A 89 -0.28 27.23 -5.35
N ASP A 90 -0.53 26.56 -4.22
CA ASP A 90 -1.87 26.31 -3.67
C ASP A 90 -1.85 26.42 -2.12
N THR A 91 -1.23 27.50 -1.62
CA THR A 91 -0.89 27.66 -0.20
C THR A 91 -2.09 27.51 0.72
N ALA A 92 -3.25 28.01 0.32
CA ALA A 92 -4.49 27.92 1.10
C ALA A 92 -4.94 26.46 1.29
N VAL A 93 -4.87 25.64 0.23
CA VAL A 93 -5.17 24.21 0.33
C VAL A 93 -4.10 23.52 1.15
N ALA A 94 -2.81 23.78 0.88
CA ALA A 94 -1.70 23.16 1.61
C ALA A 94 -1.76 23.43 3.13
N LEU A 95 -2.04 24.66 3.55
CA LEU A 95 -2.19 25.01 4.98
C LEU A 95 -3.42 24.36 5.61
N ARG A 96 -4.56 24.29 4.88
CA ARG A 96 -5.75 23.58 5.36
C ARG A 96 -5.46 22.10 5.58
N LEU A 97 -4.73 21.46 4.66
CA LEU A 97 -4.33 20.06 4.80
C LEU A 97 -3.39 19.83 5.96
N LEU A 98 -2.39 20.69 6.11
CA LEU A 98 -1.48 20.65 7.25
C LEU A 98 -2.26 20.76 8.56
N GLY A 99 -3.21 21.71 8.64
CA GLY A 99 -4.10 21.86 9.79
C GLY A 99 -4.93 20.61 10.08
N LEU A 100 -5.58 20.03 9.07
CA LEU A 100 -6.37 18.80 9.22
C LEU A 100 -5.50 17.60 9.63
N ALA A 101 -4.31 17.46 9.04
CA ALA A 101 -3.35 16.42 9.39
C ALA A 101 -2.89 16.54 10.84
N LEU A 102 -2.51 17.76 11.27
CA LEU A 102 -2.09 18.04 12.65
C LEU A 102 -3.24 17.81 13.65
N LEU A 103 -4.46 18.25 13.33
CA LEU A 103 -5.64 18.04 14.16
C LEU A 103 -5.97 16.55 14.31
N THR A 104 -5.97 15.80 13.20
CA THR A 104 -6.22 14.35 13.20
C THR A 104 -5.15 13.62 14.00
N PHE A 105 -3.87 13.98 13.80
CA PHE A 105 -2.77 13.44 14.58
C PHE A 105 -2.93 13.73 16.08
N TYR A 106 -3.24 14.97 16.45
CA TYR A 106 -3.46 15.34 17.84
C TYR A 106 -4.63 14.54 18.45
N ARG A 107 -5.77 14.46 17.74
CA ARG A 107 -6.99 13.79 18.21
C ARG A 107 -6.79 12.29 18.44
N PHE A 108 -6.10 11.60 17.54
CA PHE A 108 -6.00 10.14 17.57
C PHE A 108 -4.68 9.58 18.11
N ARG A 109 -3.61 10.38 18.16
CA ARG A 109 -2.31 9.93 18.71
C ARG A 109 -1.96 10.63 20.02
N VAL A 110 -2.03 11.95 20.07
CA VAL A 110 -1.53 12.72 21.22
C VAL A 110 -2.54 12.72 22.38
N ARG A 111 -3.80 13.04 22.11
CA ARG A 111 -4.86 13.15 23.13
C ARG A 111 -5.06 11.85 23.93
N PRO A 112 -5.13 10.65 23.32
CA PRO A 112 -5.29 9.41 24.10
C PRO A 112 -4.11 9.12 25.03
N ILE A 113 -2.88 9.43 24.60
CA ILE A 113 -1.67 9.29 25.42
C ILE A 113 -1.70 10.25 26.62
N LEU A 114 -2.09 11.51 26.38
CA LEU A 114 -2.24 12.49 27.45
C LEU A 114 -3.32 12.10 28.47
N GLN A 115 -4.41 11.50 28.00
CA GLN A 115 -5.52 11.06 28.85
C GLN A 115 -5.21 9.77 29.61
N ASN A 116 -4.43 8.86 29.01
CA ASN A 116 -4.04 7.59 29.61
C ASN A 116 -2.54 7.32 29.36
N PRO A 117 -1.64 7.79 30.24
CA PRO A 117 -0.18 7.65 30.08
C PRO A 117 0.29 6.20 29.97
N ARG A 118 -0.51 5.23 30.45
CA ARG A 118 -0.23 3.79 30.31
C ARG A 118 -0.24 3.31 28.85
N LEU A 119 -0.98 3.98 27.96
CA LEU A 119 -0.96 3.70 26.52
C LEU A 119 0.38 4.07 25.86
N ALA A 120 1.18 4.94 26.49
CA ALA A 120 2.50 5.32 25.97
C ALA A 120 3.51 4.15 26.00
N LEU A 121 3.30 3.15 26.87
CA LEU A 121 4.19 2.01 27.07
C LEU A 121 4.01 0.89 26.03
N GLU A 122 2.86 0.81 25.35
CA GLU A 122 2.60 -0.20 24.30
C GLU A 122 3.06 0.25 22.90
N LEU A 123 3.58 1.46 22.80
CA LEU A 123 3.42 2.23 21.59
C LEU A 123 4.78 2.43 20.90
N ASP A 124 5.06 1.55 19.93
CA ASP A 124 6.08 1.61 18.86
C ASP A 124 5.90 2.87 17.94
N THR A 125 5.34 3.94 18.49
CA THR A 125 4.85 5.19 17.87
C THR A 125 5.97 6.01 17.25
N TRP A 126 7.16 5.99 17.86
CA TRP A 126 8.30 6.76 17.37
C TRP A 126 8.88 6.18 16.08
N LYS A 127 8.87 4.85 15.93
CA LYS A 127 9.27 4.19 14.67
C LYS A 127 8.21 4.35 13.58
N ALA A 128 6.93 4.29 13.96
CA ALA A 128 5.82 4.57 13.05
C ALA A 128 5.83 6.03 12.52
N PHE A 129 6.41 6.97 13.29
CA PHE A 129 6.58 8.37 12.89
C PHE A 129 7.78 8.58 11.95
N LEU A 130 8.90 7.87 12.18
CA LEU A 130 10.11 7.96 11.34
C LEU A 130 9.97 7.23 9.98
N GLU A 131 9.10 6.21 9.90
CA GLU A 131 8.75 5.54 8.62
C GLU A 131 7.71 6.32 7.80
N TYR A 132 7.58 7.64 7.97
CA TYR A 132 6.78 8.48 7.07
C TYR A 132 7.52 8.70 5.75
N THR A 133 7.54 7.66 4.92
CA THR A 133 7.61 7.83 3.48
C THR A 133 6.27 7.41 2.94
N ALA A 134 5.61 8.28 2.16
CA ALA A 134 4.35 7.97 1.47
C ALA A 134 4.43 6.73 0.55
N PHE A 135 5.61 6.10 0.45
CA PHE A 135 5.90 4.87 -0.27
C PHE A 135 6.93 4.07 0.54
N PRO A 136 6.52 3.08 1.36
CA PRO A 136 7.46 2.26 2.12
C PRO A 136 8.23 1.30 1.19
N ASN A 137 9.55 1.22 1.34
CA ASN A 137 10.35 0.22 0.64
C ASN A 137 10.23 -1.14 1.35
N PHE A 138 9.40 -2.02 0.81
CA PHE A 138 9.16 -3.35 1.37
C PHE A 138 10.32 -4.32 1.26
N GLU A 139 11.40 -4.02 0.52
CA GLU A 139 12.50 -4.98 0.30
C GLU A 139 13.10 -5.55 1.60
N HIS A 140 13.32 -4.72 2.61
CA HIS A 140 13.90 -5.19 3.87
C HIS A 140 12.95 -6.15 4.59
N LYS A 141 11.68 -5.78 4.68
CA LYS A 141 10.62 -6.56 5.33
C LYS A 141 10.39 -7.87 4.56
N VAL A 142 10.35 -7.83 3.23
CA VAL A 142 10.23 -9.02 2.36
C VAL A 142 11.43 -9.96 2.53
N ARG A 143 12.65 -9.42 2.59
CA ARG A 143 13.86 -10.23 2.86
C ARG A 143 13.81 -10.86 4.26
N LYS A 144 13.19 -10.20 5.25
CA LYS A 144 12.95 -10.79 6.58
C LYS A 144 11.93 -11.93 6.48
N THR A 145 10.82 -11.76 5.77
CA THR A 145 9.81 -12.80 5.54
C THR A 145 10.41 -14.04 4.87
N PHE A 146 11.25 -13.88 3.84
CA PHE A 146 11.94 -15.02 3.22
C PHE A 146 12.88 -15.78 4.18
N ARG A 147 13.49 -15.10 5.16
CA ARG A 147 14.32 -15.75 6.18
C ARG A 147 13.47 -16.50 7.21
N GLN A 148 12.30 -15.97 7.55
CA GLN A 148 11.37 -16.58 8.52
C GLN A 148 10.58 -17.75 7.94
N HIS A 149 10.34 -17.75 6.62
CA HIS A 149 9.59 -18.78 5.91
C HIS A 149 10.42 -19.35 4.75
N PRO A 150 11.34 -20.29 5.02
CA PRO A 150 12.26 -20.81 4.01
C PRO A 150 11.59 -21.52 2.82
N HIS A 151 10.37 -22.02 2.99
CA HIS A 151 9.58 -22.66 1.93
C HIS A 151 9.09 -21.67 0.85
N LEU A 152 9.00 -20.37 1.17
CA LEU A 152 8.51 -19.36 0.21
C LEU A 152 9.57 -19.01 -0.82
N HIS A 153 9.35 -19.29 -2.09
CA HIS A 153 10.20 -18.80 -3.19
C HIS A 153 9.69 -17.49 -3.79
N THR A 154 8.40 -17.18 -3.66
CA THR A 154 7.82 -15.95 -4.23
C THR A 154 6.96 -15.21 -3.22
N ILE A 155 7.09 -13.89 -3.17
CA ILE A 155 6.17 -12.99 -2.45
C ILE A 155 5.63 -11.96 -3.45
N ILE A 156 4.30 -11.89 -3.59
CA ILE A 156 3.60 -10.94 -4.46
C ILE A 156 2.83 -9.96 -3.59
N LEU A 157 3.15 -8.66 -3.71
CA LEU A 157 2.54 -7.55 -2.99
C LEU A 157 1.83 -6.57 -3.93
N GLY A 158 1.03 -5.69 -3.34
CA GLY A 158 0.53 -4.45 -3.93
C GLY A 158 0.82 -3.26 -3.01
N HIS A 159 -0.22 -2.50 -2.67
CA HIS A 159 -0.24 -1.41 -1.66
C HIS A 159 0.55 -0.15 -2.02
N THR A 160 1.79 -0.25 -2.52
CA THR A 160 2.62 0.92 -2.85
C THR A 160 2.22 1.61 -4.16
N HIS A 161 1.36 0.98 -4.97
CA HIS A 161 0.98 1.39 -6.33
C HIS A 161 2.14 1.40 -7.35
N LEU A 162 3.39 1.24 -6.91
CA LEU A 162 4.58 1.20 -7.76
C LEU A 162 4.94 -0.25 -8.12
N GLY A 163 4.93 -0.55 -9.41
CA GLY A 163 5.41 -1.82 -9.93
C GLY A 163 6.88 -2.06 -9.59
N LYS A 164 7.20 -3.25 -9.12
CA LYS A 164 8.58 -3.60 -8.73
C LYS A 164 8.84 -5.09 -8.85
N ILE A 165 10.02 -5.46 -9.33
CA ILE A 165 10.51 -6.83 -9.24
C ILE A 165 11.91 -6.84 -8.64
N ARG A 166 12.13 -7.71 -7.65
CA ARG A 166 13.43 -7.89 -7.00
C ARG A 166 13.71 -9.36 -6.78
N ARG A 167 14.89 -9.83 -7.20
CA ARG A 167 15.38 -11.19 -6.93
C ARG A 167 16.36 -11.16 -5.77
N PHE A 168 16.22 -12.09 -4.84
CA PHE A 168 17.13 -12.31 -3.72
C PHE A 168 17.77 -13.70 -3.87
N GLY A 169 19.05 -13.75 -4.27
CA GLY A 169 19.72 -15.02 -4.56
C GLY A 169 19.08 -15.77 -5.74
N ARG A 170 19.24 -17.11 -5.79
CA ARG A 170 18.79 -17.92 -6.93
C ARG A 170 17.27 -18.16 -6.95
N ASN A 171 16.63 -18.37 -5.80
CA ASN A 171 15.26 -18.92 -5.73
C ASN A 171 14.28 -18.06 -4.91
N LYS A 172 14.54 -16.76 -4.70
CA LYS A 172 13.59 -15.88 -3.99
C LYS A 172 13.24 -14.67 -4.85
N THR A 173 11.96 -14.48 -5.15
CA THR A 173 11.46 -13.39 -6.01
C THR A 173 10.38 -12.59 -5.31
N TYR A 174 10.59 -11.29 -5.22
CA TYR A 174 9.58 -10.32 -4.79
C TYR A 174 9.01 -9.61 -6.01
N VAL A 175 7.69 -9.59 -6.11
CA VAL A 175 6.96 -8.77 -7.09
C VAL A 175 6.00 -7.85 -6.38
N ASN A 176 5.98 -6.57 -6.76
CA ASN A 176 4.88 -5.66 -6.51
C ASN A 176 4.16 -5.42 -7.82
N THR A 177 2.86 -5.69 -7.88
CA THR A 177 2.08 -5.51 -9.12
C THR A 177 1.77 -4.05 -9.43
N GLY A 178 1.97 -3.13 -8.47
CA GLY A 178 1.62 -1.73 -8.63
C GLY A 178 0.10 -1.53 -8.73
N THR A 179 -0.32 -0.58 -9.57
CA THR A 179 -1.71 -0.22 -9.82
C THR A 179 -1.99 -0.10 -11.32
N TRP A 180 -3.26 -0.23 -11.72
CA TRP A 180 -3.74 0.05 -13.09
C TRP A 180 -4.31 1.46 -13.26
N THR A 181 -4.27 2.27 -12.20
CA THR A 181 -4.62 3.68 -12.22
C THR A 181 -3.44 4.50 -12.71
N ASP A 182 -3.73 5.69 -13.24
CA ASP A 182 -2.68 6.63 -13.61
C ASP A 182 -1.86 7.05 -12.39
N LEU A 183 -0.55 7.20 -12.57
CA LEU A 183 0.35 7.78 -11.59
C LEU A 183 1.02 9.00 -12.18
N ILE A 184 1.08 10.09 -11.42
CA ILE A 184 1.77 11.32 -11.78
C ILE A 184 3.09 11.32 -11.02
N SER A 185 4.18 11.09 -11.73
CA SER A 185 5.52 11.16 -11.17
C SER A 185 6.08 12.58 -11.31
N LEU A 186 6.61 13.10 -10.21
CA LEU A 186 7.37 14.34 -10.08
C LEU A 186 8.89 14.07 -9.97
N ASP A 187 9.29 12.79 -10.05
CA ASP A 187 10.70 12.40 -10.13
C ASP A 187 11.26 12.78 -11.50
N ILE A 188 12.43 13.43 -11.54
CA ILE A 188 13.07 13.90 -12.78
C ILE A 188 13.33 12.74 -13.75
N SER A 189 13.62 11.54 -13.25
CA SER A 189 13.90 10.38 -14.09
C SER A 189 12.68 9.85 -14.85
N ASN A 190 11.47 10.16 -14.37
CA ASN A 190 10.23 9.64 -14.94
C ASN A 190 9.08 10.65 -14.79
N LEU A 191 9.36 11.93 -15.08
CA LEU A 191 8.43 13.03 -14.87
C LEU A 191 7.21 12.92 -15.78
N GLY A 192 6.01 13.03 -15.23
CA GLY A 192 4.75 13.03 -15.99
C GLY A 192 3.77 11.94 -15.54
N MET A 193 2.71 11.79 -16.32
CA MET A 193 1.68 10.78 -16.08
C MET A 193 2.05 9.48 -16.79
N ASN A 194 2.10 8.38 -16.04
CA ASN A 194 2.32 7.03 -16.57
C ASN A 194 1.17 6.11 -16.13
N ARG A 195 0.79 5.21 -17.03
CA ARG A 195 -0.17 4.13 -16.76
C ARG A 195 0.37 2.83 -17.35
N GLU A 196 0.85 1.94 -16.49
CA GLU A 196 1.26 0.59 -16.86
C GLU A 196 0.29 -0.43 -16.26
N LEU A 197 -0.36 -1.21 -17.12
CA LEU A 197 -1.32 -2.24 -16.71
C LEU A 197 -0.59 -3.51 -16.26
N MET A 198 0.11 -3.41 -15.13
CA MET A 198 1.03 -4.44 -14.65
C MET A 198 0.33 -5.62 -13.95
N TYR A 199 0.83 -6.83 -14.17
CA TYR A 199 0.35 -8.04 -13.52
C TYR A 199 1.49 -9.03 -13.29
N ALA A 200 1.34 -9.88 -12.28
CA ALA A 200 2.28 -10.96 -12.01
C ALA A 200 1.86 -12.23 -12.78
N THR A 201 2.85 -12.96 -13.29
CA THR A 201 2.68 -14.29 -13.89
C THR A 201 3.56 -15.28 -13.15
N ILE A 202 3.04 -16.48 -12.92
CA ILE A 202 3.78 -17.61 -12.33
C ILE A 202 3.78 -18.71 -13.38
N GLU A 203 4.95 -19.06 -13.90
CA GLU A 203 5.13 -20.10 -14.91
C GLU A 203 5.65 -21.38 -14.23
N TYR A 204 4.90 -22.47 -14.38
CA TYR A 204 5.28 -23.81 -13.97
C TYR A 204 5.89 -24.53 -15.17
N PHE A 205 7.01 -25.24 -14.97
CA PHE A 205 7.70 -25.97 -16.02
C PHE A 205 7.40 -27.47 -15.89
N GLU A 206 7.25 -28.17 -17.02
CA GLU A 206 6.89 -29.60 -17.07
C GLU A 206 7.94 -30.50 -16.39
N ASN A 207 9.20 -30.07 -16.38
CA ASN A 207 10.24 -30.72 -15.63
C ASN A 207 10.30 -30.08 -14.24
N ASP A 208 9.85 -30.79 -13.21
CA ASP A 208 9.91 -30.41 -11.78
C ASP A 208 11.33 -30.05 -11.27
N GLU A 209 12.35 -30.14 -12.14
CA GLU A 209 13.72 -29.70 -11.87
C GLU A 209 13.85 -28.18 -11.72
N LEU A 210 12.97 -27.38 -12.33
CA LEU A 210 13.02 -25.92 -12.25
C LEU A 210 11.93 -25.35 -11.33
N PRO A 211 12.28 -24.51 -10.35
CA PRO A 211 11.27 -23.86 -9.51
C PRO A 211 10.37 -22.94 -10.36
N PRO A 212 9.09 -22.74 -9.96
CA PRO A 212 8.19 -21.84 -10.66
C PRO A 212 8.80 -20.45 -10.85
N GLN A 213 8.66 -19.88 -12.04
CA GLN A 213 9.21 -18.57 -12.35
C GLN A 213 8.15 -17.48 -12.28
N THR A 214 8.37 -16.52 -11.39
CA THR A 214 7.51 -15.36 -11.26
C THR A 214 8.05 -14.16 -12.04
N ARG A 215 7.22 -13.55 -12.87
CA ARG A 215 7.56 -12.36 -13.69
C ARG A 215 6.50 -11.27 -13.53
N LEU A 216 6.95 -10.02 -13.49
CA LEU A 216 6.10 -8.84 -13.63
C LEU A 216 5.99 -8.51 -15.12
N ARG A 217 4.77 -8.42 -15.64
CA ARG A 217 4.46 -8.09 -17.03
C ARG A 217 3.54 -6.89 -17.08
N ALA A 218 3.52 -6.19 -18.21
CA ALA A 218 2.54 -5.14 -18.49
C ALA A 218 1.63 -5.60 -19.62
N TRP A 219 0.32 -5.43 -19.44
CA TRP A 219 -0.67 -5.67 -20.48
C TRP A 219 -0.64 -4.50 -21.48
N GLN A 220 -0.41 -4.81 -22.75
CA GLN A 220 -0.26 -3.82 -23.82
C GLN A 220 -1.55 -3.63 -24.65
N GLY A 221 -2.66 -4.24 -24.23
CA GLY A 221 -3.92 -4.17 -24.97
C GLY A 221 -3.89 -4.91 -26.30
N TYR A 222 -4.96 -4.68 -27.07
CA TYR A 222 -4.96 -4.87 -28.51
C TYR A 222 -4.47 -3.55 -29.12
N ARG A 223 -3.77 -3.57 -30.27
CA ARG A 223 -3.35 -2.34 -30.95
C ARG A 223 -4.57 -1.47 -31.26
N GLU A 224 -4.82 -0.43 -30.46
CA GLU A 224 -5.78 0.61 -30.83
C GLU A 224 -5.12 1.54 -31.84
N LEU A 225 -5.80 1.76 -32.97
CA LEU A 225 -5.30 2.58 -34.08
C LEU A 225 -5.52 4.08 -33.84
N TRP A 226 -6.44 4.47 -32.96
CA TRP A 226 -6.80 5.85 -32.68
C TRP A 226 -7.46 5.97 -31.29
N GLN A 227 -7.40 7.17 -30.71
CA GLN A 227 -8.06 7.54 -29.46
C GLN A 227 -8.71 8.93 -29.65
N ASP A 228 -9.97 9.06 -29.25
CA ASP A 228 -10.63 10.37 -29.17
C ASP A 228 -10.11 11.14 -27.95
N ILE A 229 -9.57 12.33 -28.17
CA ILE A 229 -9.10 13.22 -27.09
C ILE A 229 -10.22 14.21 -26.77
N SER A 230 -10.85 14.03 -25.61
CA SER A 230 -11.79 15.00 -25.01
C SER A 230 -11.17 15.59 -23.75
N PHE A 231 -11.06 16.93 -23.71
CA PHE A 231 -10.52 17.70 -22.60
C PHE A 231 -11.58 18.02 -21.55
#